data_AF-A0A9X2HBW2-F1
#
_entry.id   AF-A0A9X2HBW2-F1
#
_cell.length_a   1.000
_cell.length_b   1.000
_cell.length_c   1.000
_cell.angle_alpha   90.00
_cell.angle_beta   90.00
_cell.angle_gamma   90.00
#
_symmetry.space_group_name_H-M   'P 1'
#
loop_
_entity.id
_entity.type
_entity.pdbx_description
1 polymer ?
#
loop_
_entity_poly.entity_id
_entity_poly.type
_entity_poly.pdbx_seq_one_letter_code
_entity_poly.pdbx_strand_id
1 'polypeptide(L)'
;MNVASAVKGRLPMVLALFAVVVLGWSTFFVTDRAAAAFTDRARLSFSEMGTAAYGIGVVDQNGLIRSSGQAKIGGPQFVRNVRPGRTAKTTFTVANNSPDLPMAMRLAVTAKPPADPSRPDYVPWMRVTIFDQDTGEILLGDTAEDGVNGAPMEIDHDVDLGTLIGRGGPPQEDEVPHVPGRPGSERRLGLWIRLLTPVPDREMNHGGFRLGMRLSGTPVIE
;
A
#
# COMPACT_ATOMS: atom_id res chain seq x y z
N MET A 1 -69.70 52.74 9.98
CA MET A 1 -69.65 52.98 8.52
C MET A 1 -68.50 52.12 8.01
N ASN A 2 -68.69 50.90 7.50
CA ASN A 2 -69.58 50.35 6.46
C ASN A 2 -69.02 50.57 5.03
N VAL A 3 -68.76 49.45 4.34
CA VAL A 3 -68.52 49.22 2.89
C VAL A 3 -67.21 49.69 2.22
N ALA A 4 -66.33 48.72 1.90
CA ALA A 4 -65.82 48.38 0.54
C ALA A 4 -64.70 47.31 0.69
N SER A 5 -64.77 46.08 0.16
CA SER A 5 -64.83 45.65 -1.26
C SER A 5 -63.52 45.94 -2.03
N ALA A 6 -62.86 45.02 -2.75
CA ALA A 6 -62.97 43.54 -2.87
C ALA A 6 -61.78 43.01 -3.72
N VAL A 7 -61.86 41.72 -4.11
CA VAL A 7 -61.22 41.06 -5.28
C VAL A 7 -59.86 40.35 -5.08
N LYS A 8 -59.98 39.02 -5.11
CA LYS A 8 -58.96 37.96 -5.24
C LYS A 8 -58.10 38.11 -6.50
N GLY A 9 -56.82 37.70 -6.46
CA GLY A 9 -55.98 37.64 -7.67
C GLY A 9 -54.66 36.86 -7.59
N ARG A 10 -54.73 35.53 -7.76
CA ARG A 10 -53.78 34.61 -8.45
C ARG A 10 -52.24 34.68 -8.18
N LEU A 11 -51.73 33.51 -7.75
CA LEU A 11 -50.42 32.85 -7.97
C LEU A 11 -49.08 33.64 -8.06
N PRO A 12 -47.98 33.09 -7.49
CA PRO A 12 -46.66 33.71 -7.55
C PRO A 12 -45.95 33.45 -8.88
N MET A 13 -45.50 34.50 -9.56
CA MET A 13 -44.57 34.38 -10.69
C MET A 13 -43.74 35.66 -10.88
N VAL A 14 -42.61 35.76 -10.17
CA VAL A 14 -41.49 36.63 -10.59
C VAL A 14 -40.21 35.81 -10.52
N LEU A 15 -39.88 35.20 -11.66
CA LEU A 15 -38.57 34.64 -11.93
C LEU A 15 -37.65 35.79 -12.35
N ALA A 16 -36.71 36.19 -11.49
CA ALA A 16 -35.59 37.06 -11.87
C ALA A 16 -34.40 36.76 -10.94
N LEU A 17 -33.39 35.99 -11.37
CA LEU A 17 -32.27 36.46 -12.19
C LEU A 17 -31.25 37.28 -11.37
N PHE A 18 -30.43 36.59 -10.58
CA PHE A 18 -29.09 37.06 -10.25
C PHE A 18 -28.07 36.10 -10.85
N ALA A 19 -27.17 36.63 -11.67
CA ALA A 19 -26.24 35.85 -12.49
C ALA A 19 -24.81 36.36 -12.31
N VAL A 20 -23.85 35.48 -12.61
CA VAL A 20 -22.42 35.76 -12.87
C VAL A 20 -21.56 36.17 -11.66
N VAL A 21 -21.06 35.16 -10.93
CA VAL A 21 -19.77 35.07 -10.19
C VAL A 21 -19.55 33.56 -9.97
N VAL A 22 -18.53 32.84 -10.47
CA VAL A 22 -17.41 33.13 -11.39
C VAL A 22 -17.34 32.02 -12.47
N LEU A 23 -17.00 32.35 -13.72
CA LEU A 23 -16.50 31.39 -14.73
C LEU A 23 -14.98 31.25 -14.57
N GLY A 24 -14.47 30.06 -14.21
CA GLY A 24 -13.05 29.93 -13.84
C GLY A 24 -12.38 28.56 -14.03
N TRP A 25 -13.06 27.55 -14.59
CA TRP A 25 -12.45 26.24 -14.91
C TRP A 25 -12.71 25.89 -16.39
N SER A 26 -11.99 26.57 -17.28
CA SER A 26 -11.79 26.18 -18.67
C SER A 26 -10.42 25.52 -18.83
N THR A 27 -10.35 24.49 -19.68
CA THR A 27 -9.19 23.61 -19.93
C THR A 27 -8.82 22.70 -18.75
N PHE A 28 -8.57 21.40 -18.93
CA PHE A 28 -8.28 20.67 -20.17
C PHE A 28 -9.32 19.58 -20.47
N PHE A 29 -9.84 19.60 -21.70
CA PHE A 29 -10.04 18.32 -22.39
C PHE A 29 -8.64 17.77 -22.67
N VAL A 30 -8.13 16.94 -21.75
CA VAL A 30 -7.12 15.97 -22.17
C VAL A 30 -7.84 15.08 -23.16
N THR A 31 -7.49 15.23 -24.44
CA THR A 31 -7.79 14.20 -25.41
C THR A 31 -7.00 12.99 -24.95
N ASP A 32 -7.69 12.05 -24.28
CA ASP A 32 -7.20 10.69 -24.07
C ASP A 32 -7.02 10.06 -25.45
N ARG A 33 -5.88 10.39 -26.08
CA ARG A 33 -5.32 9.69 -27.23
C ARG A 33 -4.98 8.30 -26.76
N ALA A 34 -5.99 7.43 -26.76
CA ALA A 34 -5.95 6.00 -26.53
C ALA A 34 -4.61 5.51 -25.98
N ALA A 35 -4.32 5.85 -24.72
CA ALA A 35 -3.30 5.18 -23.96
C ALA A 35 -3.82 3.75 -23.82
N ALA A 36 -3.38 2.87 -24.72
CA ALA A 36 -3.89 1.52 -24.82
C ALA A 36 -3.82 0.88 -23.44
N ALA A 37 -4.81 0.05 -23.12
CA ALA A 37 -5.05 -0.41 -21.75
C ALA A 37 -4.01 -1.45 -21.29
N PHE A 38 -2.75 -1.01 -21.11
CA PHE A 38 -1.64 -1.79 -20.61
C PHE A 38 -1.90 -2.14 -19.14
N THR A 39 -2.46 -3.34 -18.95
CA THR A 39 -2.81 -3.91 -17.65
C THR A 39 -1.70 -4.86 -17.21
N ASP A 40 -0.55 -4.28 -16.87
CA ASP A 40 0.59 -5.05 -16.42
C ASP A 40 0.34 -5.64 -15.02
N ARG A 41 0.78 -6.89 -14.85
CA ARG A 41 0.68 -7.64 -13.59
C ARG A 41 2.06 -7.74 -12.96
N ALA A 42 2.26 -7.01 -11.87
CA ALA A 42 3.37 -7.21 -10.94
C ALA A 42 2.98 -8.30 -9.92
N ARG A 43 3.98 -9.06 -9.44
CA ARG A 43 3.80 -10.15 -8.49
C ARG A 43 4.71 -9.88 -7.28
N LEU A 44 4.19 -9.34 -6.19
CA LEU A 44 4.91 -9.42 -4.92
C LEU A 44 4.98 -10.90 -4.53
N SER A 45 6.10 -11.37 -4.01
CA SER A 45 6.34 -12.78 -3.72
C SER A 45 7.14 -12.91 -2.43
N PHE A 46 6.48 -13.24 -1.33
CA PHE A 46 7.10 -13.55 -0.03
C PHE A 46 7.78 -14.93 -0.05
N SER A 47 8.58 -15.20 -1.09
CA SER A 47 9.00 -16.57 -1.47
C SER A 47 10.21 -17.13 -0.72
N GLU A 48 10.95 -16.30 0.03
CA GLU A 48 12.20 -16.69 0.68
C GLU A 48 12.24 -16.12 2.10
N MET A 49 11.37 -16.61 2.99
CA MET A 49 11.50 -16.33 4.43
C MET A 49 12.39 -17.38 5.10
N GLY A 50 13.39 -16.90 5.85
CA GLY A 50 14.22 -17.76 6.70
C GLY A 50 13.39 -18.36 7.82
N THR A 51 13.65 -19.63 8.13
CA THR A 51 12.98 -20.36 9.21
C THR A 51 13.47 -19.88 10.58
N ALA A 52 12.82 -18.84 11.10
CA ALA A 52 12.78 -18.58 12.54
C ALA A 52 11.65 -19.41 13.16
N ALA A 53 11.95 -20.26 14.13
CA ALA A 53 10.95 -21.08 14.84
C ALA A 53 10.15 -20.29 15.89
N TYR A 54 10.05 -18.97 15.71
CA TYR A 54 9.45 -18.02 16.64
C TYR A 54 8.21 -17.43 15.99
N GLY A 55 7.09 -17.48 16.71
CA GLY A 55 5.79 -17.05 16.21
C GLY A 55 5.80 -15.58 15.80
N ILE A 56 6.00 -15.33 14.51
CA ILE A 56 5.87 -14.03 13.87
C ILE A 56 4.80 -14.19 12.80
N GLY A 57 3.95 -13.19 12.61
CA GLY A 57 2.86 -13.20 11.64
C GLY A 57 2.89 -11.99 10.73
N VAL A 58 2.39 -12.17 9.50
CA VAL A 58 1.91 -11.08 8.66
C VAL A 58 0.42 -11.26 8.45
N VAL A 59 -0.38 -10.21 8.65
CA VAL A 59 -1.82 -10.25 8.36
C VAL A 59 -2.01 -9.92 6.89
N ASP A 60 -2.68 -10.81 6.15
CA ASP A 60 -3.00 -10.60 4.74
C ASP A 60 -4.21 -9.66 4.54
N GLN A 61 -4.43 -9.25 3.29
CA GLN A 61 -5.51 -8.34 2.89
C GLN A 61 -6.93 -8.86 3.20
N ASN A 62 -7.10 -10.15 3.51
CA ASN A 62 -8.38 -10.74 3.92
C ASN A 62 -8.54 -10.76 5.44
N GLY A 63 -7.56 -10.25 6.20
CA GLY A 63 -7.54 -10.29 7.66
C GLY A 63 -7.09 -11.64 8.23
N LEU A 64 -6.44 -12.51 7.43
CA LEU A 64 -5.92 -13.80 7.92
C LEU A 64 -4.45 -13.66 8.32
N ILE A 65 -4.05 -14.26 9.44
CA ILE A 65 -2.64 -14.28 9.86
C ILE A 65 -1.86 -15.35 9.09
N ARG A 66 -0.64 -15.00 8.70
CA ARG A 66 0.33 -15.84 7.98
C ARG A 66 1.59 -15.99 8.83
N SER A 67 1.77 -17.14 9.48
CA SER A 67 2.73 -17.28 10.59
C SER A 67 4.03 -18.03 10.22
N SER A 68 5.19 -17.44 10.51
CA SER A 68 6.50 -18.10 10.33
C SER A 68 6.78 -19.10 11.46
N GLY A 69 6.20 -20.29 11.35
CA GLY A 69 6.62 -21.49 12.10
C GLY A 69 6.97 -22.68 11.20
N GLN A 70 6.37 -22.69 10.00
CA GLN A 70 6.62 -23.58 8.86
C GLN A 70 5.76 -23.16 7.64
N ALA A 71 4.81 -22.24 7.82
CA ALA A 71 3.98 -21.75 6.73
C ALA A 71 4.81 -20.98 5.69
N LYS A 72 4.46 -21.21 4.42
CA LYS A 72 4.75 -20.28 3.35
C LYS A 72 3.84 -19.07 3.60
N ILE A 73 4.40 -17.87 3.83
CA ILE A 73 3.54 -16.67 3.83
C ILE A 73 2.75 -16.64 2.53
N GLY A 74 1.49 -16.21 2.68
CA GLY A 74 0.45 -16.29 1.67
C GLY A 74 0.93 -15.95 0.26
N GLY A 75 0.32 -16.63 -0.71
CA GLY A 75 0.60 -16.48 -2.12
C GLY A 75 0.59 -15.01 -2.58
N PRO A 76 1.20 -14.74 -3.75
CA PRO A 76 1.62 -13.41 -4.16
C PRO A 76 0.57 -12.32 -3.96
N GLN A 77 0.90 -11.29 -3.18
CA GLN A 77 0.13 -10.06 -3.21
C GLN A 77 0.31 -9.43 -4.59
N PHE A 78 -0.79 -9.25 -5.32
CA PHE A 78 -0.76 -8.62 -6.64
C PHE A 78 -1.02 -7.13 -6.47
N VAL A 79 0.05 -6.34 -6.40
CA VAL A 79 -0.07 -4.89 -6.62
C VAL A 79 -0.41 -4.69 -8.09
N ARG A 80 -1.68 -4.40 -8.35
CA ARG A 80 -2.21 -4.15 -9.71
C ARG A 80 -1.99 -2.69 -10.10
N ASN A 81 -1.96 -2.44 -11.40
CA ASN A 81 -1.83 -1.09 -11.98
C ASN A 81 -0.53 -0.35 -11.61
N VAL A 82 0.55 -1.08 -11.31
CA VAL A 82 1.89 -0.48 -11.27
C VAL A 82 2.25 -0.07 -12.69
N ARG A 83 2.35 1.24 -12.94
CA ARG A 83 2.60 1.85 -14.25
C ARG A 83 3.60 3.00 -14.09
N PRO A 84 4.42 3.31 -15.13
CA PRO A 84 5.26 4.50 -15.12
C PRO A 84 4.47 5.76 -14.74
N GLY A 85 5.05 6.59 -13.87
CA GLY A 85 4.41 7.81 -13.38
C GLY A 85 3.23 7.61 -12.43
N ARG A 86 2.98 6.39 -11.93
CA ARG A 86 1.94 6.10 -10.93
C ARG A 86 2.51 5.39 -9.71
N THR A 87 1.94 5.72 -8.56
CA THR A 87 2.25 5.11 -7.26
C THR A 87 1.18 4.10 -6.95
N ALA A 88 1.56 2.84 -6.80
CA ALA A 88 0.69 1.84 -6.23
C ALA A 88 0.91 1.79 -4.71
N LYS A 89 -0.18 1.76 -3.95
CA LYS A 89 -0.18 1.82 -2.49
C LYS A 89 -0.83 0.56 -1.94
N THR A 90 -0.23 -0.06 -0.93
CA THR A 90 -0.77 -1.21 -0.21
C THR A 90 -0.38 -1.14 1.27
N THR A 91 -1.00 -1.96 2.11
CA THR A 91 -0.81 -1.98 3.56
C THR A 91 -0.79 -3.42 4.06
N PHE A 92 -0.01 -3.68 5.10
CA PHE A 92 0.07 -4.99 5.74
C PHE A 92 0.42 -4.83 7.23
N THR A 93 -0.05 -5.74 8.07
CA THR A 93 0.28 -5.74 9.50
C THR A 93 1.36 -6.77 9.77
N VAL A 94 2.41 -6.38 10.47
CA VAL A 94 3.39 -7.29 11.08
C VAL A 94 2.99 -7.51 12.53
N ALA A 95 2.95 -8.76 12.98
CA ALA A 95 2.60 -9.12 14.35
C ALA A 95 3.66 -10.05 14.98
N ASN A 96 4.02 -9.81 16.23
CA ASN A 96 4.63 -10.80 17.08
C ASN A 96 3.52 -11.71 17.63
N ASN A 97 3.54 -12.97 17.19
CA ASN A 97 2.58 -14.01 17.54
C ASN A 97 3.10 -14.91 18.69
N SER A 98 4.29 -14.63 19.25
CA SER A 98 4.76 -15.25 20.49
C SER A 98 3.88 -14.79 21.66
N PRO A 99 3.55 -15.64 22.66
CA PRO A 99 2.65 -15.24 23.75
C PRO A 99 3.22 -14.15 24.65
N ASP A 100 4.53 -14.16 24.86
CA ASP A 100 5.21 -13.45 25.94
C ASP A 100 6.57 -12.86 25.52
N LEU A 101 7.32 -13.53 24.63
CA LEU A 101 8.65 -13.07 24.21
C LEU A 101 8.58 -11.79 23.36
N PRO A 102 9.22 -10.68 23.76
CA PRO A 102 9.45 -9.54 22.86
C PRO A 102 10.46 -9.91 21.76
N MET A 103 10.26 -9.37 20.57
CA MET A 103 11.07 -9.66 19.37
C MET A 103 11.55 -8.36 18.74
N ALA A 104 12.85 -8.22 18.52
CA ALA A 104 13.43 -7.18 17.68
C ALA A 104 13.24 -7.58 16.21
N MET A 105 12.47 -6.80 15.47
CA MET A 105 11.91 -7.16 14.17
C MET A 105 12.66 -6.48 13.02
N ARG A 106 13.03 -7.25 11.99
CA ARG A 106 13.71 -6.73 10.79
C ARG A 106 13.02 -7.23 9.53
N LEU A 107 12.83 -6.32 8.58
CA LEU A 107 12.18 -6.54 7.30
C LEU A 107 13.19 -6.33 6.17
N ALA A 108 13.65 -7.42 5.57
CA ALA A 108 14.45 -7.38 4.36
C ALA A 108 13.54 -7.21 3.14
N VAL A 109 13.83 -6.23 2.29
CA VAL A 109 13.08 -5.90 1.08
C VAL A 109 14.01 -6.02 -0.12
N THR A 110 13.64 -6.85 -1.06
CA THR A 110 14.45 -7.25 -2.21
C THR A 110 13.64 -7.07 -3.49
N ALA A 111 14.29 -6.82 -4.61
CA ALA A 111 13.64 -6.81 -5.90
C ALA A 111 14.41 -7.65 -6.91
N LYS A 112 13.69 -8.48 -7.67
CA LYS A 112 14.25 -9.34 -8.70
C LYS A 112 13.56 -9.05 -10.04
N PRO A 113 14.25 -9.20 -11.18
CA PRO A 113 13.65 -9.10 -12.52
C PRO A 113 12.43 -10.02 -12.67
N PRO A 114 11.54 -9.79 -13.66
CA PRO A 114 10.43 -10.69 -13.92
C PRO A 114 10.95 -12.12 -14.19
N ALA A 115 10.14 -13.13 -13.84
CA ALA A 115 10.54 -14.53 -14.02
C ALA A 115 10.62 -14.95 -15.50
N ASP A 116 9.92 -14.22 -16.37
CA ASP A 116 10.01 -14.33 -17.82
C ASP A 116 11.01 -13.27 -18.33
N PRO A 117 12.18 -13.67 -18.86
CA PRO A 117 13.21 -12.74 -19.29
C PRO A 117 12.88 -12.00 -20.60
N SER A 118 11.79 -12.36 -21.29
CA SER A 118 11.29 -11.58 -22.42
C SER A 118 10.53 -10.32 -21.99
N ARG A 119 10.17 -10.22 -20.71
CA ARG A 119 9.51 -9.05 -20.13
C ARG A 119 10.54 -8.02 -19.66
N PRO A 120 10.38 -6.73 -19.99
CA PRO A 120 11.22 -5.65 -19.49
C PRO A 120 11.30 -5.61 -17.95
N ASP A 121 12.50 -5.38 -17.41
CA ASP A 121 12.74 -5.37 -15.97
C ASP A 121 12.49 -3.99 -15.35
N TYR A 122 11.42 -3.85 -14.57
CA TYR A 122 11.08 -2.57 -13.94
C TYR A 122 11.93 -2.21 -12.71
N VAL A 123 12.82 -3.08 -12.21
CA VAL A 123 13.55 -2.88 -10.95
C VAL A 123 14.39 -1.58 -10.90
N PRO A 124 15.21 -1.22 -11.92
CA PRO A 124 16.00 0.03 -11.91
C PRO A 124 15.16 1.31 -11.71
N TRP A 125 13.95 1.30 -12.28
CA TRP A 125 13.01 2.42 -12.26
C TRP A 125 12.04 2.39 -11.08
N MET A 126 12.13 1.37 -10.22
CA MET A 126 11.29 1.20 -9.04
C MET A 126 11.84 2.01 -7.85
N ARG A 127 10.94 2.72 -7.19
CA ARG A 127 11.17 3.43 -5.93
C ARG A 127 10.17 2.90 -4.90
N VAL A 128 10.67 2.53 -3.72
CA VAL A 128 9.88 1.95 -2.64
C VAL A 128 9.91 2.86 -1.41
N THR A 129 8.75 3.15 -0.85
CA THR A 129 8.64 3.78 0.48
C THR A 129 7.93 2.82 1.41
N ILE A 130 8.49 2.58 2.59
CA ILE A 130 7.84 1.87 3.69
C ILE A 130 7.76 2.81 4.88
N PHE A 131 6.58 2.87 5.49
CA PHE A 131 6.32 3.72 6.64
C PHE A 131 5.38 3.04 7.61
N ASP A 132 5.48 3.43 8.86
CA ASP A 132 4.56 3.06 9.92
C ASP A 132 3.24 3.84 9.74
N GLN A 133 2.11 3.13 9.62
CA GLN A 133 0.80 3.74 9.37
C GLN A 133 0.22 4.46 10.59
N ASP A 134 0.67 4.11 11.79
CA ASP A 134 0.10 4.58 13.04
C ASP A 134 0.77 5.88 13.52
N THR A 135 2.06 6.02 13.20
CA THR A 135 2.90 7.18 13.55
C THR A 135 3.26 8.08 12.36
N GLY A 136 3.23 7.55 11.14
CA GLY A 136 3.74 8.23 9.93
C GLY A 136 5.27 8.18 9.78
N GLU A 137 5.99 7.45 10.65
CA GLU A 137 7.46 7.30 10.58
C GLU A 137 7.88 6.62 9.26
N ILE A 138 8.78 7.25 8.49
CA ILE A 138 9.38 6.63 7.31
C ILE A 138 10.48 5.66 7.75
N LEU A 139 10.28 4.38 7.43
CA LEU A 139 11.21 3.29 7.76
C LEU A 139 12.14 2.97 6.58
N LEU A 140 11.69 3.26 5.35
CA LEU A 140 12.48 3.15 4.12
C LEU A 140 12.00 4.17 3.09
N GLY A 141 12.91 4.85 2.41
CA GLY A 141 12.58 5.86 1.38
C GLY A 141 12.47 7.27 1.94
N ASP A 142 11.50 8.04 1.46
CA ASP A 142 11.32 9.47 1.77
C ASP A 142 9.81 9.82 1.85
N THR A 143 9.52 10.94 2.50
CA THR A 143 8.19 11.49 2.82
C THR A 143 7.35 11.98 1.63
N ALA A 144 7.89 11.99 0.40
CA ALA A 144 7.13 12.44 -0.77
C ALA A 144 5.82 11.64 -0.91
N GLU A 145 4.66 12.30 -0.85
CA GLU A 145 3.33 11.66 -0.79
C GLU A 145 3.01 10.74 -1.98
N ASP A 146 3.76 10.85 -3.07
CA ASP A 146 3.66 10.02 -4.27
C ASP A 146 4.84 9.02 -4.44
N GLY A 147 5.74 8.92 -3.47
CA GLY A 147 6.85 7.96 -3.44
C GLY A 147 7.91 8.16 -4.53
N VAL A 148 7.96 9.32 -5.21
CA VAL A 148 8.99 9.61 -6.24
C VAL A 148 10.40 9.56 -5.69
N ASN A 149 10.59 9.97 -4.43
CA ASN A 149 11.87 9.94 -3.72
C ASN A 149 12.10 8.64 -2.91
N GLY A 150 11.30 7.59 -3.13
CA GLY A 150 11.47 6.31 -2.43
C GLY A 150 12.86 5.67 -2.65
N ALA A 151 13.21 4.66 -1.85
CA ALA A 151 14.48 3.96 -1.99
C ALA A 151 14.58 3.24 -3.35
N PRO A 152 15.73 3.31 -4.05
CA PRO A 152 15.96 2.58 -5.30
C PRO A 152 16.12 1.08 -5.01
N MET A 153 15.51 0.23 -5.82
CA MET A 153 15.42 -1.22 -5.56
C MET A 153 16.45 -2.07 -6.31
N GLU A 154 17.50 -1.45 -6.85
CA GLU A 154 18.68 -2.14 -7.41
C GLU A 154 19.55 -2.81 -6.33
N ILE A 155 19.35 -2.42 -5.07
CA ILE A 155 19.98 -2.99 -3.88
C ILE A 155 18.91 -3.55 -2.94
N ASP A 156 19.27 -4.59 -2.19
CA ASP A 156 18.44 -5.10 -1.10
C ASP A 156 18.50 -4.16 0.11
N HIS A 157 17.37 -3.95 0.77
CA HIS A 157 17.25 -3.09 1.96
C HIS A 157 16.93 -3.93 3.19
N ASP A 158 17.49 -3.57 4.33
CA ASP A 158 17.16 -4.16 5.64
C ASP A 158 16.58 -3.05 6.53
N VAL A 159 15.29 -3.19 6.85
CA VAL A 159 14.50 -2.18 7.56
C VAL A 159 14.28 -2.65 9.00
N ASP A 160 14.72 -1.83 9.95
CA ASP A 160 14.42 -2.05 11.37
C ASP A 160 12.95 -1.67 11.65
N LEU A 161 12.20 -2.58 12.27
CA LEU A 161 10.82 -2.37 12.70
C LEU A 161 10.72 -2.18 14.23
N GLY A 162 11.86 -2.07 14.91
CA GLY A 162 11.96 -1.98 16.36
C GLY A 162 11.53 -3.27 17.07
N THR A 163 11.26 -3.16 18.37
CA THR A 163 10.79 -4.29 19.18
C THR A 163 9.27 -4.35 19.23
N LEU A 164 8.70 -5.51 18.92
CA LEU A 164 7.29 -5.82 19.18
C LEU A 164 7.18 -6.73 20.41
N ILE A 165 6.32 -6.37 21.36
CA ILE A 165 6.10 -7.19 22.56
C ILE A 165 5.37 -8.49 22.23
N GLY A 166 5.39 -9.47 23.13
CA GLY A 166 4.58 -10.68 22.98
C GLY A 166 3.09 -10.38 22.85
N ARG A 167 2.39 -11.17 22.02
CA ARG A 167 0.95 -11.13 21.73
C ARG A 167 0.08 -11.06 22.99
N GLY A 168 0.52 -11.65 24.09
CA GLY A 168 -0.16 -11.66 25.38
C GLY A 168 -1.22 -12.75 25.57
N GLY A 169 -1.29 -13.69 24.64
CA GLY A 169 -2.17 -14.86 24.65
C GLY A 169 -1.62 -15.94 23.71
N PRO A 170 -2.31 -17.08 23.53
CA PRO A 170 -1.82 -18.18 22.70
C PRO A 170 -1.45 -17.74 21.27
N PRO A 171 -0.47 -18.38 20.62
CA PRO A 171 -0.17 -18.10 19.22
C PRO A 171 -1.37 -18.46 18.34
N GLN A 172 -1.58 -17.70 17.27
CA GLN A 172 -2.53 -18.05 16.22
C GLN A 172 -1.89 -19.02 15.22
N GLU A 173 -2.69 -19.98 14.76
CA GLU A 173 -2.34 -20.90 13.67
C GLU A 173 -2.28 -20.15 12.33
N ASP A 174 -1.78 -20.80 11.27
CA ASP A 174 -1.79 -20.22 9.92
C ASP A 174 -3.20 -20.20 9.32
N GLU A 175 -3.46 -19.26 8.41
CA GLU A 175 -4.72 -19.08 7.67
C GLU A 175 -5.98 -18.74 8.51
N VAL A 176 -5.87 -18.58 9.84
CA VAL A 176 -7.01 -18.21 10.70
C VAL A 176 -7.28 -16.69 10.68
N PRO A 177 -8.53 -16.25 10.98
CA PRO A 177 -8.81 -14.83 11.19
C PRO A 177 -7.95 -14.23 12.29
N HIS A 178 -7.27 -13.12 11.97
CA HIS A 178 -6.40 -12.45 12.90
C HIS A 178 -7.20 -11.73 14.00
N VAL A 179 -6.93 -12.10 15.25
CA VAL A 179 -7.36 -11.37 16.45
C VAL A 179 -6.17 -10.57 17.00
N PRO A 180 -6.24 -9.24 17.10
CA PRO A 180 -5.16 -8.40 17.63
C PRO A 180 -4.63 -8.87 18.99
N GLY A 181 -3.36 -8.56 19.25
CA GLY A 181 -2.68 -8.90 20.51
C GLY A 181 -2.77 -7.78 21.56
N ARG A 182 -1.81 -7.76 22.48
CA ARG A 182 -1.58 -6.62 23.38
C ARG A 182 -1.11 -5.39 22.58
N PRO A 183 -1.42 -4.15 23.01
CA PRO A 183 -0.87 -2.95 22.39
C PRO A 183 0.66 -3.02 22.27
N GLY A 184 1.18 -2.83 21.05
CA GLY A 184 2.61 -2.95 20.75
C GLY A 184 3.09 -4.36 20.35
N SER A 185 2.21 -5.38 20.28
CA SER A 185 2.57 -6.68 19.68
C SER A 185 2.46 -6.69 18.16
N GLU A 186 1.97 -5.61 17.55
CA GLU A 186 1.76 -5.49 16.11
C GLU A 186 2.08 -4.08 15.62
N ARG A 187 2.43 -3.96 14.34
CA ARG A 187 2.75 -2.72 13.65
C ARG A 187 2.13 -2.73 12.25
N ARG A 188 1.40 -1.67 11.90
CA ARG A 188 0.79 -1.52 10.58
C ARG A 188 1.74 -0.78 9.65
N LEU A 189 2.09 -1.39 8.52
CA LEU A 189 3.05 -0.85 7.57
C LEU A 189 2.36 -0.48 6.25
N GLY A 190 2.62 0.74 5.79
CA GLY A 190 2.29 1.19 4.45
C GLY A 190 3.45 0.90 3.51
N LEU A 191 3.14 0.37 2.33
CA LEU A 191 4.09 0.15 1.23
C LEU A 191 3.63 0.91 0.00
N TRP A 192 4.45 1.85 -0.46
CA TRP A 192 4.26 2.56 -1.72
C TRP A 192 5.32 2.13 -2.73
N ILE A 193 4.89 1.81 -3.94
CA ILE A 193 5.74 1.43 -5.07
C ILE A 193 5.48 2.41 -6.19
N ARG A 194 6.49 3.22 -6.55
CA ARG A 194 6.45 4.16 -7.66
C ARG A 194 7.37 3.67 -8.78
N LEU A 195 6.87 3.64 -10.01
CA LEU A 195 7.72 3.60 -11.19
C LEU A 195 7.97 5.02 -11.67
N LEU A 196 9.24 5.38 -11.86
CA LEU A 196 9.63 6.68 -12.37
C LEU A 196 9.28 6.85 -13.87
N THR A 197 9.34 8.09 -14.32
CA THR A 197 9.22 8.54 -15.72
C THR A 197 10.46 9.40 -15.98
N PRO A 198 11.13 9.38 -17.15
CA PRO A 198 10.73 8.81 -18.43
C PRO A 198 11.28 7.40 -18.65
N VAL A 199 10.37 6.43 -18.65
CA VAL A 199 10.64 5.13 -19.25
C VAL A 199 10.57 5.30 -20.78
N PRO A 200 11.41 4.62 -21.58
CA PRO A 200 11.20 4.52 -23.02
C PRO A 200 9.90 3.75 -23.34
N ASP A 201 8.77 4.46 -23.37
CA ASP A 201 7.39 3.94 -23.27
C ASP A 201 7.02 2.79 -24.25
N ARG A 202 7.73 2.63 -25.36
CA ARG A 202 7.45 1.54 -26.32
C ARG A 202 8.05 0.20 -25.93
N GLU A 203 9.28 0.20 -25.41
CA GLU A 203 10.03 -1.03 -25.14
C GLU A 203 9.62 -1.68 -23.82
N MET A 204 8.98 -0.91 -22.94
CA MET A 204 8.68 -1.32 -21.57
C MET A 204 7.26 -1.85 -21.36
N ASN A 205 6.42 -1.89 -22.40
CA ASN A 205 5.10 -2.52 -22.33
C ASN A 205 5.22 -3.98 -21.89
N HIS A 206 4.35 -4.41 -20.96
CA HIS A 206 4.37 -5.75 -20.39
C HIS A 206 5.62 -6.06 -19.54
N GLY A 207 6.39 -5.05 -19.14
CA GLY A 207 7.44 -5.23 -18.15
C GLY A 207 6.90 -5.65 -16.78
N GLY A 208 7.80 -5.87 -15.83
CA GLY A 208 7.44 -6.27 -14.48
C GLY A 208 8.62 -6.39 -13.56
N PHE A 209 8.34 -6.86 -12.34
CA PHE A 209 9.32 -7.13 -11.29
C PHE A 209 8.72 -8.16 -10.33
N ARG A 210 9.57 -8.71 -9.46
CA ARG A 210 9.18 -9.49 -8.29
C ARG A 210 9.74 -8.80 -7.05
N LEU A 211 8.88 -8.23 -6.21
CA LEU A 211 9.29 -7.73 -4.90
C LEU A 211 9.27 -8.89 -3.91
N GLY A 212 10.38 -9.16 -3.25
CA GLY A 212 10.48 -10.12 -2.15
C GLY A 212 10.57 -9.37 -0.83
N MET A 213 9.73 -9.75 0.13
CA MET A 213 9.78 -9.22 1.49
C MET A 213 9.98 -10.39 2.45
N ARG A 214 11.04 -10.33 3.26
CA ARG A 214 11.41 -11.35 4.25
C ARG A 214 11.40 -10.69 5.62
N LEU A 215 10.48 -11.14 6.46
CA LEU A 215 10.44 -10.75 7.85
C LEU A 215 11.32 -11.68 8.68
N SER A 216 11.92 -11.14 9.74
CA SER A 216 12.67 -11.88 10.74
C SER A 216 12.54 -11.20 12.09
N GLY A 217 12.67 -11.97 13.17
CA GLY A 217 12.66 -11.45 14.53
C GLY A 217 13.67 -12.18 15.40
N THR A 218 14.33 -11.44 16.28
CA THR A 218 15.28 -11.96 17.27
C THR A 218 14.69 -11.74 18.65
N PRO A 219 14.61 -12.75 19.54
CA PRO A 219 14.15 -12.55 20.90
C PRO A 219 14.99 -11.49 21.62
N VAL A 220 14.33 -10.53 22.26
CA VAL A 220 15.01 -9.59 23.16
C VAL A 220 15.03 -10.23 24.54
N ILE A 221 16.23 -10.52 25.04
CA ILE A 221 16.46 -11.01 26.40
C ILE A 221 17.10 -9.85 27.16
N GLU A 222 16.38 -9.34 28.16
CA GLU A 222 16.86 -8.34 29.13
C GLU A 222 17.60 -9.02 30.30
#